data_AF-A0A6I4VX70-F1
#
_entry.id   AF-A0A6I4VX70-F1
#
_cell.length_a   1.000
_cell.length_b   1.000
_cell.length_c   1.000
_cell.angle_alpha   90.00
_cell.angle_beta   90.00
_cell.angle_gamma   90.00
#
_symmetry.space_group_name_H-M   'P 1'
#
loop_
_entity.id
_entity.type
_entity.pdbx_description
1 polymer ?
#
loop_
_entity_poly.entity_id
_entity_poly.type
_entity_poly.pdbx_seq_one_letter_code
_entity_poly.pdbx_strand_id
1 'polypeptide(L)'
;MIREENPPFGYWTKKVAQTLLDIMEPVLKKHQLTVDHWQVLNSMPLDDKTNINELLDLLENKGWIDKNNSYEEQTDTLKLTKKGEAAKTTIFNEIHETRKKLFTNISREDFEISLQVMKQIIENKKELHEENDMNE
;
A
#
# COMPACT_ATOMS: atom_id res chain seq x y z
N MET A 1 29.44 -10.07 14.81
CA MET A 1 28.77 -11.22 15.46
C MET A 1 27.49 -10.67 16.10
N ILE A 2 26.37 -10.71 15.38
CA ILE A 2 25.09 -10.12 15.83
C ILE A 2 24.44 -11.17 16.75
N ARG A 3 24.11 -10.78 17.99
CA ARG A 3 23.47 -11.67 18.98
C ARG A 3 22.04 -12.02 18.53
N GLU A 4 21.71 -13.30 18.52
CA GLU A 4 20.42 -13.90 18.13
C GLU A 4 19.32 -13.79 19.23
N GLU A 5 19.26 -12.69 19.97
CA GLU A 5 18.18 -12.52 20.98
C GLU A 5 16.93 -11.85 20.39
N ASN A 6 17.01 -11.31 19.17
CA ASN A 6 15.90 -10.66 18.49
C ASN A 6 15.59 -11.36 17.16
N PRO A 7 14.30 -11.59 16.83
CA PRO A 7 13.92 -12.03 15.50
C PRO A 7 14.52 -11.11 14.43
N PRO A 8 14.87 -11.65 13.24
CA PRO A 8 15.51 -10.89 12.19
C PRO A 8 14.64 -9.72 11.73
N PHE A 9 15.25 -8.70 11.13
CA PHE A 9 14.54 -7.52 10.61
C PHE A 9 13.29 -7.89 9.77
N GLY A 10 13.42 -8.90 8.91
CA GLY A 10 12.31 -9.41 8.08
C GLY A 10 11.10 -9.96 8.86
N TYR A 11 11.31 -10.46 10.09
CA TYR A 11 10.19 -10.86 10.95
C TYR A 11 9.37 -9.65 11.37
N TRP A 12 10.02 -8.59 11.82
CA TRP A 12 9.35 -7.38 12.31
C TRP A 12 8.69 -6.59 11.18
N THR A 13 9.31 -6.50 10.00
CA THR A 13 8.67 -5.87 8.84
C THR A 13 7.39 -6.60 8.45
N LYS A 14 7.39 -7.93 8.45
CA LYS A 14 6.18 -8.74 8.20
C LYS A 14 5.10 -8.48 9.26
N LYS A 15 5.47 -8.43 10.54
CA LYS A 15 4.52 -8.17 11.64
C LYS A 15 3.91 -6.77 11.57
N VAL A 16 4.71 -5.76 11.25
CA VAL A 16 4.23 -4.38 11.04
C VAL A 16 3.29 -4.34 9.84
N ALA A 17 3.63 -4.96 8.71
CA ALA A 17 2.77 -5.02 7.54
C ALA A 17 1.41 -5.66 7.86
N GLN A 18 1.39 -6.80 8.57
CA GLN A 18 0.16 -7.45 9.03
C GLN A 18 -0.68 -6.52 9.92
N THR A 19 -0.05 -5.87 10.90
CA THR A 19 -0.73 -4.93 11.81
C THR A 19 -1.38 -3.76 11.05
N LEU A 20 -0.69 -3.23 10.03
CA LEU A 20 -1.21 -2.14 9.19
C LEU A 20 -2.38 -2.58 8.29
N LEU A 21 -2.45 -3.85 7.91
CA LEU A 21 -3.58 -4.42 7.17
C LEU A 21 -4.76 -4.68 8.10
N ASP A 22 -4.52 -5.31 9.26
CA ASP A 22 -5.55 -5.64 10.25
C ASP A 22 -6.34 -4.41 10.71
N ILE A 23 -5.67 -3.26 10.83
CA ILE A 23 -6.33 -2.02 11.24
C ILE A 23 -7.12 -1.35 10.09
N MET A 24 -6.73 -1.62 8.85
CA MET A 24 -7.34 -1.04 7.66
C MET A 24 -8.58 -1.83 7.23
N GLU A 25 -8.57 -3.15 7.41
CA GLU A 25 -9.65 -4.05 7.00
C GLU A 25 -11.05 -3.63 7.52
N PRO A 26 -11.25 -3.29 8.81
CA PRO A 26 -12.56 -2.89 9.30
C PRO A 26 -13.08 -1.61 8.64
N VAL A 27 -12.17 -0.68 8.30
CA VAL A 27 -12.54 0.55 7.59
C VAL A 27 -12.98 0.21 6.17
N LEU A 28 -12.18 -0.57 5.44
CA LEU A 28 -12.52 -1.00 4.08
C LEU A 28 -13.83 -1.79 4.00
N LYS A 29 -14.08 -2.68 4.96
CA LYS A 29 -15.32 -3.46 5.06
C LYS A 29 -16.57 -2.57 5.18
N LYS A 30 -16.51 -1.43 5.89
CA LYS A 30 -17.63 -0.46 5.95
C LYS A 30 -17.99 0.09 4.57
N HIS A 31 -16.99 0.22 3.70
CA HIS A 31 -17.13 0.71 2.32
C HIS A 31 -17.34 -0.43 1.30
N GLN A 32 -17.48 -1.66 1.78
CA GLN A 32 -17.60 -2.90 1.00
C GLN A 32 -16.38 -3.11 0.08
N LEU A 33 -15.18 -2.82 0.59
CA LEU A 33 -13.92 -3.01 -0.11
C LEU A 33 -13.05 -4.05 0.61
N THR A 34 -12.16 -4.66 -0.17
CA THR A 34 -11.04 -5.47 0.34
C THR A 34 -9.74 -4.67 0.26
N VAL A 35 -8.66 -5.22 0.82
CA VAL A 35 -7.31 -4.65 0.68
C VAL A 35 -6.92 -4.51 -0.80
N ASP A 36 -7.24 -5.50 -1.64
CA ASP A 36 -6.87 -5.47 -3.07
C ASP A 36 -7.60 -4.34 -3.81
N HIS A 37 -8.88 -4.10 -3.50
CA HIS A 37 -9.61 -2.94 -4.04
C HIS A 37 -8.91 -1.63 -3.64
N TRP A 38 -8.43 -1.54 -2.40
CA TRP A 38 -7.70 -0.36 -1.92
C TRP A 38 -6.33 -0.23 -2.58
N GLN A 39 -5.63 -1.33 -2.81
CA GLN A 39 -4.36 -1.35 -3.54
C GLN A 39 -4.54 -0.87 -4.98
N VAL A 40 -5.54 -1.40 -5.69
CA VAL A 40 -5.92 -0.94 -7.04
C VAL A 40 -6.21 0.56 -7.06
N LEU A 41 -6.98 1.09 -6.11
CA LEU A 41 -7.29 2.52 -6.00
C LEU A 41 -6.07 3.42 -5.75
N ASN A 42 -4.96 2.85 -5.26
CA ASN A 42 -3.73 3.58 -4.93
C ASN A 42 -2.54 3.16 -5.80
N SER A 43 -2.78 2.45 -6.91
CA SER A 43 -1.71 1.94 -7.80
C SER A 43 -0.64 1.15 -7.06
N MET A 44 -1.05 0.40 -6.03
CA MET A 44 -0.12 -0.46 -5.30
C MET A 44 0.00 -1.82 -6.00
N PRO A 45 1.18 -2.48 -5.93
CA PRO A 45 1.36 -3.82 -6.46
C PRO A 45 0.33 -4.80 -5.87
N LEU A 46 -0.20 -5.67 -6.73
CA LEU A 46 -1.13 -6.73 -6.37
C LEU A 46 -0.42 -8.09 -6.35
N ASP A 47 -1.01 -9.06 -5.67
CA ASP A 47 -0.63 -10.48 -5.84
C ASP A 47 -1.01 -10.93 -7.25
N ASP A 48 -0.18 -11.77 -7.88
CA ASP A 48 -0.43 -12.36 -9.21
C ASP A 48 -1.76 -13.14 -9.28
N LYS A 49 -2.29 -13.56 -8.13
CA LYS A 49 -3.57 -14.27 -8.02
C LYS A 49 -4.79 -13.35 -8.02
N THR A 50 -4.60 -12.04 -7.94
CA THR A 50 -5.69 -11.07 -7.83
C THR A 50 -6.39 -10.89 -9.18
N ASN A 51 -7.70 -11.12 -9.22
CA ASN A 51 -8.50 -10.86 -10.41
C ASN A 51 -8.79 -9.36 -10.54
N ILE A 52 -7.92 -8.64 -11.25
CA ILE A 52 -8.06 -7.18 -11.46
C ILE A 52 -9.41 -6.81 -12.08
N ASN A 53 -9.93 -7.63 -12.99
CA ASN A 53 -11.20 -7.31 -13.67
C ASN A 53 -12.38 -7.28 -12.70
N GLU A 54 -12.44 -8.22 -11.75
CA GLU A 54 -13.48 -8.24 -10.71
C GLU A 54 -13.38 -7.01 -9.79
N LEU A 55 -12.16 -6.57 -9.47
CA LEU A 55 -11.95 -5.37 -8.66
C LEU A 55 -12.43 -4.12 -9.41
N LEU A 56 -12.11 -4.00 -10.69
CA LEU A 56 -12.54 -2.87 -11.53
C LEU A 56 -14.07 -2.87 -11.71
N ASP A 57 -14.70 -4.03 -11.87
CA ASP A 57 -16.16 -4.14 -11.97
C ASP A 57 -16.85 -3.59 -10.72
N LEU A 58 -16.33 -3.89 -9.52
CA LEU A 58 -16.90 -3.34 -8.29
C LEU A 58 -16.75 -1.80 -8.24
N LEU A 59 -15.59 -1.28 -8.62
CA LEU A 59 -15.33 0.17 -8.61
C LEU A 59 -16.19 0.91 -9.64
N GLU A 60 -16.40 0.33 -10.82
CA GLU A 60 -17.31 0.85 -11.85
C GLU A 60 -18.77 0.81 -11.39
N ASN A 61 -19.22 -0.31 -10.79
CA ASN A 61 -20.57 -0.44 -10.23
C ASN A 61 -20.85 0.59 -9.12
N LYS A 62 -19.81 0.99 -8.37
CA LYS A 62 -19.90 2.09 -7.39
C LYS A 62 -19.87 3.48 -8.06
N GLY A 63 -19.59 3.56 -9.35
CA GLY A 63 -19.44 4.80 -10.13
C GLY A 63 -18.17 5.57 -9.79
N TRP A 64 -17.13 4.88 -9.29
CA TRP A 64 -15.88 5.50 -8.85
C TRP A 64 -14.87 5.61 -9.97
N ILE A 65 -15.00 4.78 -10.99
CA ILE A 65 -14.23 4.82 -12.24
C ILE A 65 -15.19 4.70 -13.42
N ASP A 66 -14.70 5.03 -14.61
CA ASP A 66 -15.27 4.61 -15.89
C ASP A 66 -14.32 3.57 -16.48
N LYS A 67 -14.73 2.30 -16.57
CA LYS A 67 -13.82 1.21 -16.95
C LYS A 67 -13.26 1.36 -18.37
N ASN A 68 -13.94 2.12 -19.25
CA ASN A 68 -13.48 2.38 -20.61
C ASN A 68 -12.41 3.49 -20.69
N ASN A 69 -12.20 4.23 -19.61
CA ASN A 69 -11.20 5.30 -19.49
C ASN A 69 -10.66 5.37 -18.05
N SER A 70 -10.45 4.21 -17.43
CA SER A 70 -10.10 4.13 -16.02
C SER A 70 -8.61 4.29 -15.77
N TYR A 71 -7.77 4.42 -16.80
CA TYR A 71 -6.32 4.42 -16.67
C TYR A 71 -5.65 5.67 -17.22
N GLU A 72 -4.65 6.16 -16.50
CA GLU A 72 -3.75 7.21 -16.93
C GLU A 72 -2.33 6.67 -17.08
N GLU A 73 -1.92 6.43 -18.33
CA GLU A 73 -0.60 5.87 -18.66
C GLU A 73 0.57 6.72 -18.16
N GLN A 74 0.41 8.04 -18.08
CA GLN A 74 1.48 8.96 -17.67
C GLN A 74 1.83 8.84 -16.18
N THR A 75 0.83 8.50 -15.35
CA THR A 75 0.97 8.45 -13.89
C THR A 75 0.90 7.03 -13.36
N ASP A 76 0.59 6.05 -14.22
CA ASP A 76 0.36 4.66 -13.85
C ASP A 76 -0.77 4.54 -12.81
N THR A 77 -1.80 5.39 -12.96
CA THR A 77 -2.90 5.48 -11.98
C THR A 77 -4.29 5.34 -12.55
N LEU A 78 -5.21 4.92 -11.68
CA LEU A 78 -6.62 4.90 -12.00
C LEU A 78 -7.19 6.31 -12.07
N LYS A 79 -7.86 6.64 -13.18
CA LYS A 79 -8.67 7.84 -13.31
C LYS A 79 -9.97 7.65 -12.53
N LEU A 80 -10.08 8.39 -11.43
CA LEU A 80 -11.28 8.38 -10.61
C LEU A 80 -12.28 9.43 -11.10
N THR A 81 -13.56 9.10 -10.99
CA THR A 81 -14.63 10.09 -11.10
C THR A 81 -14.60 11.01 -9.88
N LYS A 82 -15.33 12.14 -9.92
CA LYS A 82 -15.52 12.99 -8.72
C LYS A 82 -16.05 12.21 -7.52
N LYS A 83 -16.91 11.22 -7.76
CA LYS A 83 -17.45 10.33 -6.72
C LYS A 83 -16.37 9.40 -6.18
N GLY A 84 -15.53 8.84 -7.05
CA GLY A 84 -14.38 8.02 -6.68
C GLY A 84 -13.37 8.78 -5.85
N GLU A 85 -13.01 10.01 -6.23
CA GLU A 85 -12.09 10.86 -5.47
C GLU A 85 -12.62 11.22 -4.08
N ALA A 86 -13.90 11.57 -4.00
CA ALA A 86 -14.55 11.85 -2.72
C ALA A 86 -14.52 10.61 -1.82
N ALA A 87 -14.86 9.43 -2.34
CA ALA A 87 -14.82 8.18 -1.60
C ALA A 87 -13.41 7.79 -1.16
N LYS A 88 -12.43 7.88 -2.07
CA LYS A 88 -11.01 7.63 -1.77
C LYS A 88 -10.51 8.54 -0.66
N THR A 89 -10.85 9.82 -0.72
CA THR A 89 -10.49 10.81 0.32
C THR A 89 -11.13 10.47 1.67
N THR A 90 -12.42 10.13 1.70
CA THR A 90 -13.10 9.71 2.92
C THR A 90 -12.45 8.47 3.55
N ILE A 91 -12.24 7.43 2.75
CA ILE A 91 -11.63 6.17 3.21
C ILE A 91 -10.19 6.42 3.69
N PHE A 92 -9.41 7.20 2.94
CA PHE A 92 -8.05 7.58 3.31
C PHE A 92 -8.02 8.25 4.69
N ASN A 93 -8.91 9.23 4.92
CA ASN A 93 -8.99 9.94 6.19
C ASN A 93 -9.38 9.00 7.34
N GLU A 94 -10.35 8.11 7.15
CA GLU A 94 -10.73 7.12 8.17
C GLU A 94 -9.58 6.16 8.52
N ILE A 95 -8.87 5.66 7.50
CA ILE A 95 -7.68 4.82 7.69
C ILE A 95 -6.59 5.61 8.41
N HIS A 96 -6.36 6.86 8.00
CA HIS A 96 -5.35 7.74 8.58
C HIS A 96 -5.60 8.01 10.06
N GLU A 97 -6.83 8.35 10.45
CA GLU A 97 -7.21 8.54 11.86
C GLU A 97 -7.05 7.27 12.69
N THR A 98 -7.34 6.11 12.09
CA THR A 98 -7.14 4.83 12.78
C THR A 98 -5.65 4.51 12.93
N ARG A 99 -4.84 4.77 11.88
CA ARG A 99 -3.39 4.57 11.90
C ARG A 99 -2.68 5.50 12.87
N LYS A 100 -3.10 6.76 13.02
CA LYS A 100 -2.50 7.71 13.99
C LYS A 100 -2.36 7.09 15.38
N LYS A 101 -3.33 6.28 15.81
CA LYS A 101 -3.33 5.59 17.11
C LYS A 101 -2.22 4.54 17.25
N LEU A 102 -1.73 3.97 16.14
CA LEU A 102 -0.58 3.06 16.16
C LEU A 102 0.75 3.78 16.39
N PHE A 103 0.81 5.07 16.04
CA PHE A 103 2.04 5.87 16.09
C PHE A 103 2.10 6.82 17.29
N THR A 104 1.12 6.84 18.20
CA THR A 104 1.01 7.84 19.29
C THR A 104 2.22 7.89 20.23
N ASN A 105 2.98 6.80 20.35
CA ASN A 105 4.16 6.71 21.21
C ASN A 105 5.47 6.60 20.43
N ILE A 106 5.43 6.87 19.12
CA ILE A 106 6.61 6.85 18.25
C ILE A 106 7.01 8.30 18.04
N SER A 107 8.26 8.63 18.38
CA SER A 107 8.77 9.98 18.14
C SER A 107 8.84 10.26 16.63
N ARG A 108 8.76 11.53 16.25
CA ARG A 108 8.92 11.92 14.85
C ARG A 108 10.26 11.48 14.29
N GLU A 109 11.32 11.60 15.09
CA GLU A 109 12.69 11.20 14.73
C GLU A 109 12.78 9.69 14.47
N ASP A 110 12.27 8.85 15.37
CA ASP A 110 12.27 7.39 15.19
C ASP A 110 11.50 6.97 13.93
N PHE A 111 10.38 7.64 13.66
CA PHE A 111 9.59 7.40 12.46
C PHE A 111 10.37 7.78 11.18
N GLU A 112 11.03 8.94 11.17
CA GLU A 112 11.84 9.41 10.05
C GLU A 112 13.06 8.49 9.80
N ILE A 113 13.75 8.06 10.86
CA ILE A 113 14.85 7.07 10.78
C ILE A 113 14.33 5.75 10.20
N SER A 114 13.19 5.26 10.70
CA SER A 114 12.60 4.01 10.19
C SER A 114 12.26 4.10 8.70
N LEU A 115 11.72 5.23 8.24
CA LEU A 115 11.45 5.47 6.83
C LEU A 115 12.73 5.51 5.98
N GLN A 116 13.80 6.16 6.47
CA GLN A 116 15.08 6.22 5.78
C GLN A 116 15.69 4.83 5.61
N VAL A 117 15.68 4.00 6.66
CA VAL A 117 16.17 2.62 6.60
C VAL A 117 15.39 1.81 5.56
N MET A 118 14.06 1.88 5.56
CA MET A 118 13.24 1.15 4.57
C MET A 118 13.51 1.62 3.13
N LYS A 119 13.64 2.93 2.90
CA LYS A 119 13.99 3.47 1.58
C LYS A 119 15.36 2.99 1.11
N GLN A 120 16.36 3.03 1.98
CA GLN A 120 17.71 2.57 1.64
C GLN A 120 17.73 1.09 1.26
N ILE A 121 16.96 0.23 1.95
CA ILE A 121 16.83 -1.19 1.62
C ILE A 121 16.24 -1.38 0.21
N ILE A 122 15.23 -0.59 -0.17
CA ILE A 122 14.63 -0.63 -1.50
C ILE A 122 15.64 -0.18 -2.57
N GLU A 123 16.43 0.84 -2.28
CA GLU A 123 17.43 1.37 -3.22
C GLU A 123 18.60 0.41 -3.42
N ASN A 124 19.12 -0.18 -2.34
CA ASN A 124 20.15 -1.22 -2.43
C ASN A 124 19.68 -2.41 -3.27
N LYS A 125 18.38 -2.74 -3.28
CA LYS A 125 17.83 -3.80 -4.14
C LYS A 125 17.97 -3.44 -5.63
N LYS A 126 17.76 -2.17 -6.01
CA LYS A 126 17.88 -1.72 -7.41
C LYS A 126 19.31 -1.87 -7.91
N GLU A 127 20.28 -1.44 -7.11
CA GLU A 127 21.72 -1.55 -7.42
C GLU A 127 22.13 -3.01 -7.62
N LEU A 128 21.62 -3.94 -6.81
CA LEU A 128 21.86 -5.37 -6.99
C LEU A 128 21.29 -5.94 -8.29
N HIS A 129 20.19 -5.38 -8.83
CA HIS A 129 19.67 -5.81 -10.13
C HIS A 129 20.49 -5.25 -11.30
N GLU A 130 20.92 -3.98 -11.21
CA GLU A 130 21.77 -3.34 -12.23
C GLU A 130 23.17 -3.98 -12.36
N GLU A 131 23.77 -4.45 -11.26
CA GLU A 131 25.04 -5.17 -11.30
C GLU A 131 24.93 -6.59 -11.89
N ASN A 132 23.78 -7.24 -11.78
CA ASN A 132 23.58 -8.57 -12.37
C ASN A 132 23.30 -8.50 -13.88
N ASP A 133 22.58 -7.49 -14.35
CA ASP A 133 22.30 -7.28 -15.78
C ASP A 133 23.52 -6.78 -16.58
N MET A 134 24.55 -6.24 -15.92
CA MET A 134 25.84 -5.85 -16.57
C MET A 134 26.88 -6.98 -16.60
N ASN A 135 26.62 -8.10 -15.94
CA ASN A 135 27.54 -9.25 -15.85
C ASN A 135 27.03 -10.49 -16.63
N GLU A 136 25.90 -10.39 -17.34
CA GLU A 136 25.40 -11.36 -18.34
C GLU A 136 25.64 -10.87 -19.78
#